data_AF-A0A7C6FD43-F1
#
_entry.id   AF-A0A7C6FD43-F1
#
_cell.length_a   1.000
_cell.length_b   1.000
_cell.length_c   1.000
_cell.angle_alpha   90.00
_cell.angle_beta   90.00
_cell.angle_gamma   90.00
#
_symmetry.space_group_name_H-M   'P 1'
#
loop_
_entity.id
_entity.type
_entity.pdbx_description
1 polymer ?
#
loop_
_entity_poly.entity_id
_entity_poly.type
_entity_poly.pdbx_seq_one_letter_code
_entity_poly.pdbx_strand_id
1 'polypeptide(L)'
;MVFKRFVLTLLVLGIGLNVFAQRFKEFSGNSDTYIDELVEFYKSDVNMKKDKQKEYEELILNYSSIWNSIPSQQKHDVMSLSNDMLKKRVRPIPGFFDFIETQVAFQSANQSKESYNQWFKGLQWTIKSATLGAFNEAVNTSLNLVKFNSLYSSKTVNWKVKHNGYNIRIDTIRGPYVDFASNIDLTYSSQKDENTLFSTKGKFYIVEQFFEGKGGKIDFSRAGLPKDQVYAELSDFTVSLKRAAIFADSVQFTNKEYFQHKLSGSFEDQCSDKVKELSFPRFYSYKREEIIKNIFPDVDYVGGFTQQGGKFLGTGDAQEPAELVFKKEGKLFCKAKAITHP
;
A
#
# COMPACT_ATOMS: atom_id res chain seq x y z
N MET A 1 -64.37 -37.65 59.87
CA MET A 1 -64.42 -38.06 58.45
C MET A 1 -64.46 -36.78 57.62
N VAL A 2 -63.46 -36.56 56.75
CA VAL A 2 -63.47 -35.81 55.47
C VAL A 2 -61.99 -35.51 55.12
N PHE A 3 -61.66 -35.85 53.88
CA PHE A 3 -60.35 -36.09 53.31
C PHE A 3 -59.48 -34.84 53.09
N LYS A 4 -58.18 -34.93 53.41
CA LYS A 4 -57.13 -34.07 52.85
C LYS A 4 -56.77 -34.57 51.44
N ARG A 5 -56.96 -33.74 50.42
CA ARG A 5 -56.38 -33.92 49.09
C ARG A 5 -55.18 -32.99 48.93
N PHE A 6 -53.98 -33.55 48.89
CA PHE A 6 -52.80 -32.92 48.31
C PHE A 6 -52.70 -33.38 46.86
N VAL A 7 -52.72 -32.45 45.91
CA VAL A 7 -52.33 -32.73 44.52
C VAL A 7 -51.05 -31.97 44.24
N LEU A 8 -50.02 -32.75 43.97
CA LEU A 8 -48.66 -32.39 43.60
C LEU A 8 -48.68 -31.79 42.19
N THR A 9 -48.18 -30.57 42.00
CA THR A 9 -47.87 -30.04 40.65
C THR A 9 -46.35 -29.95 40.53
N LEU A 10 -45.78 -30.90 39.80
CA LEU A 10 -44.35 -30.97 39.52
C LEU A 10 -44.02 -29.98 38.40
N LEU A 11 -43.45 -28.83 38.75
CA LEU A 11 -42.99 -27.83 37.79
C LEU A 11 -41.58 -28.23 37.34
N VAL A 12 -41.47 -28.90 36.20
CA VAL A 12 -40.18 -29.19 35.55
C VAL A 12 -39.66 -27.88 34.94
N LEU A 13 -38.82 -27.17 35.71
CA LEU A 13 -38.00 -26.09 35.19
C LEU A 13 -36.92 -26.70 34.29
N GLY A 14 -37.13 -26.63 32.98
CA GLY A 14 -36.09 -26.87 31.99
C GLY A 14 -35.01 -25.80 32.10
N ILE A 15 -33.93 -26.11 32.80
CA ILE A 15 -32.70 -25.31 32.75
C ILE A 15 -32.10 -25.55 31.37
N GLY A 16 -32.39 -24.65 30.44
CA GLY A 16 -31.62 -24.51 29.21
C GLY A 16 -30.20 -24.09 29.58
N LEU A 17 -29.30 -25.06 29.69
CA LEU A 17 -27.87 -24.80 29.71
C LEU A 17 -27.50 -24.22 28.35
N ASN A 18 -27.46 -22.89 28.25
CA ASN A 18 -26.68 -22.24 27.21
C ASN A 18 -25.22 -22.59 27.51
N VAL A 19 -24.74 -23.68 26.90
CA VAL A 19 -23.31 -23.97 26.79
C VAL A 19 -22.74 -22.88 25.88
N PHE A 20 -22.42 -21.73 26.47
CA PHE A 20 -21.51 -20.80 25.83
C PHE A 20 -20.18 -21.53 25.72
N ALA A 21 -19.79 -21.89 24.49
CA ALA A 21 -18.47 -22.41 24.20
C ALA A 21 -17.43 -21.53 24.91
N GLN A 22 -16.56 -22.14 25.71
CA GLN A 22 -15.54 -21.39 26.42
C GLN A 22 -14.63 -20.71 25.40
N ARG A 23 -14.46 -19.40 25.55
CA ARG A 23 -13.52 -18.64 24.72
C ARG A 23 -12.11 -19.17 25.00
N PHE A 24 -11.39 -19.56 23.96
CA PHE A 24 -9.98 -19.95 24.04
C PHE A 24 -9.19 -18.87 24.80
N LYS A 25 -8.47 -19.28 25.86
CA LYS A 25 -7.90 -18.33 26.83
C LYS A 25 -6.45 -17.99 26.54
N GLU A 26 -5.62 -19.00 26.33
CA GLU A 26 -4.18 -18.87 26.14
C GLU A 26 -3.61 -20.13 25.47
N PHE A 27 -2.49 -19.96 24.77
CA PHE A 27 -1.65 -21.06 24.32
C PHE A 27 -0.77 -21.52 25.50
N SER A 28 -0.63 -22.82 25.69
CA SER A 28 0.02 -23.40 26.88
C SER A 28 1.53 -23.12 27.00
N GLY A 29 2.15 -22.72 25.89
CA GLY A 29 3.61 -22.62 25.77
C GLY A 29 4.31 -23.97 25.56
N ASN A 30 3.55 -25.08 25.48
CA ASN A 30 4.07 -26.37 25.08
C ASN A 30 4.06 -26.49 23.54
N SER A 31 5.24 -26.70 22.96
CA SER A 31 5.36 -26.80 21.50
C SER A 31 4.62 -27.98 20.88
N ASP A 32 4.42 -29.04 21.65
CA ASP A 32 3.84 -30.29 21.16
C ASP A 32 2.32 -30.18 21.00
N THR A 33 1.68 -29.25 21.71
CA THR A 33 0.23 -29.03 21.67
C THR A 33 -0.19 -27.81 20.86
N TYR A 34 0.76 -26.97 20.41
CA TYR A 34 0.45 -25.70 19.76
C TYR A 34 -0.44 -25.81 18.51
N ILE A 35 -0.23 -26.85 17.69
CA ILE A 35 -1.05 -27.09 16.49
C ILE A 35 -2.49 -27.45 16.87
N ASP A 36 -2.67 -28.32 17.86
CA ASP A 36 -4.00 -28.71 18.35
C ASP A 36 -4.72 -27.52 19.02
N GLU A 37 -3.96 -26.70 19.75
CA GLU A 37 -4.45 -25.44 20.34
C GLU A 37 -4.88 -24.43 19.28
N LEU A 38 -4.17 -24.32 18.15
CA LEU A 38 -4.63 -23.51 17.01
C LEU A 38 -5.95 -24.03 16.45
N VAL A 39 -6.14 -25.35 16.39
CA VAL A 39 -7.40 -25.98 15.96
C VAL A 39 -8.54 -25.65 16.91
N GLU A 40 -8.31 -25.78 18.22
CA GLU A 40 -9.28 -25.38 19.24
C GLU A 40 -9.63 -23.89 19.14
N PHE A 41 -8.61 -23.05 18.98
CA PHE A 41 -8.75 -21.60 18.90
C PHE A 41 -9.66 -21.17 17.74
N TYR A 42 -9.39 -21.58 16.50
CA TYR A 42 -10.22 -21.12 15.38
C TYR A 42 -11.65 -21.69 15.45
N LYS A 43 -11.82 -22.93 15.96
CA LYS A 43 -13.15 -23.53 16.17
C LYS A 43 -13.97 -22.82 17.25
N SER A 44 -13.30 -22.14 18.19
CA SER A 44 -13.99 -21.33 19.20
C SER A 44 -14.67 -20.06 18.64
N ASP A 45 -14.35 -19.65 17.41
CA ASP A 45 -15.05 -18.55 16.74
C ASP A 45 -16.38 -19.01 16.13
N VAL A 46 -17.44 -18.88 16.93
CA VAL A 46 -18.81 -19.24 16.57
C VAL A 46 -19.37 -18.48 15.34
N ASN A 47 -18.74 -17.38 14.94
CA ASN A 47 -19.18 -16.59 13.78
C ASN A 47 -18.44 -16.96 12.50
N MET A 48 -17.48 -17.89 12.56
CA MET A 48 -16.72 -18.30 11.39
C MET A 48 -17.58 -19.18 10.47
N LYS A 49 -17.67 -18.78 9.20
CA LYS A 49 -18.39 -19.55 8.18
C LYS A 49 -17.65 -20.86 7.86
N LYS A 50 -18.39 -21.90 7.45
CA LYS A 50 -17.84 -23.24 7.16
C LYS A 50 -16.78 -23.26 6.05
N ASP A 51 -16.93 -22.43 5.02
CA ASP A 51 -15.92 -22.25 3.97
C ASP A 51 -14.61 -21.71 4.54
N LYS A 52 -14.69 -20.72 5.42
CA LYS A 52 -13.53 -20.15 6.11
C LYS A 52 -12.87 -21.09 7.11
N GLN A 53 -13.65 -21.94 7.78
CA GLN A 53 -13.09 -23.01 8.63
C GLN A 53 -12.25 -23.99 7.80
N LYS A 54 -12.74 -24.42 6.63
CA LYS A 54 -11.99 -25.31 5.73
C LYS A 54 -10.68 -24.68 5.23
N GLU A 55 -10.71 -23.41 4.83
CA GLU A 55 -9.49 -22.67 4.46
C GLU A 55 -8.48 -22.66 5.61
N TYR A 56 -8.95 -22.50 6.86
CA TYR A 56 -8.09 -22.54 8.06
C TYR A 56 -7.52 -23.93 8.32
N GLU A 57 -8.33 -24.99 8.18
CA GLU A 57 -7.90 -26.39 8.31
C GLU A 57 -6.78 -26.71 7.32
N GLU A 58 -6.95 -26.33 6.05
CA GLU A 58 -5.92 -26.50 5.01
C GLU A 58 -4.63 -25.74 5.36
N LEU A 59 -4.75 -24.51 5.87
CA LEU A 59 -3.61 -23.72 6.32
C LEU A 59 -2.86 -24.41 7.48
N ILE A 60 -3.56 -24.94 8.49
CA ILE A 60 -2.95 -25.63 9.62
C ILE A 60 -2.24 -26.92 9.18
N LEU A 61 -2.83 -27.68 8.25
CA LEU A 61 -2.18 -28.87 7.70
C LEU A 61 -0.85 -28.52 7.03
N ASN A 62 -0.83 -27.46 6.23
CA ASN A 62 0.39 -26.96 5.59
C ASN A 62 1.41 -26.45 6.61
N TYR A 63 0.94 -25.74 7.65
CA TYR A 63 1.79 -25.18 8.69
C TYR A 63 2.40 -26.23 9.61
N SER A 64 1.73 -27.35 9.86
CA SER A 64 2.21 -28.43 10.75
C SER A 64 3.60 -28.96 10.38
N SER A 65 3.87 -29.14 9.08
CA SER A 65 5.20 -29.59 8.61
C SER A 65 6.30 -28.56 8.91
N ILE A 66 5.98 -27.28 8.74
CA ILE A 66 6.89 -26.16 9.02
C ILE A 66 7.11 -26.03 10.52
N TRP A 67 6.05 -26.13 11.31
CA TRP A 67 6.14 -26.12 12.77
C TRP A 67 7.11 -27.19 13.26
N ASN A 68 7.04 -28.41 12.72
CA ASN A 68 7.92 -29.49 13.14
C ASN A 68 9.40 -29.28 12.75
N SER A 69 9.68 -28.49 11.70
CA SER A 69 11.04 -28.26 11.21
C SER A 69 11.72 -27.02 11.79
N ILE A 70 10.97 -26.10 12.42
CA ILE A 70 11.58 -24.89 13.01
C ILE A 70 12.25 -25.15 14.36
N PRO A 71 13.34 -24.41 14.70
CA PRO A 71 14.04 -24.56 15.98
C PRO A 71 13.17 -24.27 17.21
N SER A 72 13.48 -24.89 18.35
CA SER A 72 12.73 -24.72 19.60
C SER A 72 12.60 -23.27 20.06
N GLN A 73 13.63 -22.45 19.88
CA GLN A 73 13.55 -21.02 20.20
C GLN A 73 12.51 -20.30 19.34
N GLN A 74 12.45 -20.61 18.04
CA GLN A 74 11.47 -20.02 17.14
C GLN A 74 10.04 -20.46 17.49
N LYS A 75 9.85 -21.72 17.91
CA LYS A 75 8.57 -22.20 18.43
C LYS A 75 8.11 -21.41 19.66
N HIS A 76 9.02 -21.22 20.63
CA HIS A 76 8.76 -20.41 21.82
C HIS A 76 8.37 -18.97 21.45
N ASP A 77 9.11 -18.35 20.54
CA ASP A 77 8.85 -16.97 20.13
C ASP A 77 7.49 -16.82 19.42
N VAL A 78 7.13 -17.78 18.56
CA VAL A 78 5.80 -17.86 17.92
C VAL A 78 4.69 -18.00 18.95
N MET A 79 4.80 -18.93 19.90
CA MET A 79 3.79 -19.10 20.96
C MET A 79 3.65 -17.85 21.83
N SER A 80 4.77 -17.18 22.16
CA SER A 80 4.74 -15.92 22.90
C SER A 80 4.01 -14.82 22.13
N LEU A 81 4.29 -14.66 20.84
CA LEU A 81 3.60 -13.68 20.00
C LEU A 81 2.11 -14.01 19.86
N SER A 82 1.76 -15.29 19.71
CA SER A 82 0.37 -15.75 19.66
C SER A 82 -0.40 -15.40 20.94
N ASN A 83 0.22 -15.55 22.12
CA ASN A 83 -0.38 -15.10 23.38
C ASN A 83 -0.53 -13.57 23.46
N ASP A 84 0.43 -12.79 22.95
CA ASP A 84 0.29 -11.33 22.85
C ASP A 84 -0.84 -10.93 21.87
N MET A 85 -1.01 -11.66 20.77
CA MET A 85 -2.12 -11.50 19.83
C MET A 85 -3.47 -11.79 20.48
N LEU A 86 -3.60 -12.86 21.29
CA LEU A 86 -4.82 -13.16 22.04
C LEU A 86 -5.17 -12.06 23.05
N LYS A 87 -4.17 -11.57 23.80
CA LYS A 87 -4.36 -10.45 24.76
C LYS A 87 -4.87 -9.21 24.05
N LYS A 88 -4.38 -8.93 22.84
CA LYS A 88 -4.86 -7.83 21.99
C LYS A 88 -6.17 -8.14 21.25
N ARG A 89 -6.75 -9.32 21.46
CA ARG A 89 -8.01 -9.79 20.86
C ARG A 89 -7.95 -9.90 19.34
N VAL A 90 -6.79 -10.26 18.79
CA VAL A 90 -6.66 -10.65 17.39
C VAL A 90 -7.54 -11.88 17.15
N ARG A 91 -8.40 -11.82 16.13
CA ARG A 91 -9.31 -12.91 15.78
C ARG A 91 -8.61 -13.97 14.94
N PRO A 92 -9.15 -15.21 14.89
CA PRO A 92 -8.67 -16.22 13.95
C PRO A 92 -8.55 -15.66 12.52
N ILE A 93 -9.63 -15.02 12.02
CA ILE A 93 -9.65 -14.38 10.70
C ILE A 93 -9.93 -12.87 10.82
N PRO A 94 -9.18 -12.01 10.10
CA PRO A 94 -8.02 -12.35 9.27
C PRO A 94 -6.70 -12.52 10.06
N GLY A 95 -6.61 -11.98 11.29
CA GLY A 95 -5.31 -11.71 11.92
C GLY A 95 -4.40 -12.92 12.14
N PHE A 96 -4.86 -13.98 12.82
CA PHE A 96 -4.03 -15.18 13.02
C PHE A 96 -3.80 -15.95 11.72
N PHE A 97 -4.82 -16.03 10.87
CA PHE A 97 -4.73 -16.67 9.56
C PHE A 97 -3.61 -16.02 8.72
N ASP A 98 -3.64 -14.70 8.56
CA ASP A 98 -2.63 -13.96 7.78
C ASP A 98 -1.23 -14.11 8.41
N PHE A 99 -1.13 -14.12 9.75
CA PHE A 99 0.14 -14.35 10.45
C PHE A 99 0.73 -15.74 10.16
N ILE A 100 -0.08 -16.80 10.26
CA ILE A 100 0.35 -18.18 9.99
C ILE A 100 0.68 -18.34 8.50
N GLU A 101 -0.19 -17.86 7.62
CA GLU A 101 0.02 -17.95 6.17
C GLU A 101 1.27 -17.18 5.73
N THR A 102 1.58 -16.04 6.34
CA THR A 102 2.84 -15.34 6.06
C THR A 102 4.05 -16.20 6.42
N GLN A 103 4.03 -16.91 7.55
CA GLN A 103 5.12 -17.84 7.91
C GLN A 103 5.26 -18.98 6.92
N VAL A 104 4.14 -19.50 6.40
CA VAL A 104 4.14 -20.50 5.32
C VAL A 104 4.74 -19.91 4.05
N ALA A 105 4.33 -18.70 3.66
CA ALA A 105 4.81 -18.03 2.45
C ALA A 105 6.32 -17.77 2.48
N PHE A 106 6.91 -17.52 3.65
CA PHE A 106 8.36 -17.38 3.79
C PHE A 106 9.15 -18.65 3.44
N GLN A 107 8.54 -19.84 3.46
CA GLN A 107 9.23 -21.09 3.10
C GLN A 107 9.44 -21.24 1.59
N SER A 108 8.53 -20.67 0.78
CA SER A 108 8.61 -20.71 -0.69
C SER A 108 9.11 -19.39 -1.28
N ALA A 109 9.12 -18.31 -0.50
CA ALA A 109 9.67 -17.03 -0.92
C ALA A 109 11.20 -17.07 -0.97
N ASN A 110 11.79 -16.39 -1.96
CA ASN A 110 13.23 -16.15 -2.02
C ASN A 110 13.61 -15.02 -1.04
N GLN A 111 13.50 -15.29 0.27
CA GLN A 111 13.78 -14.35 1.34
C GLN A 111 14.84 -14.89 2.29
N SER A 112 15.68 -14.01 2.82
CA SER A 112 16.71 -14.40 3.76
C SER A 112 16.11 -14.75 5.13
N LYS A 113 16.78 -15.64 5.88
CA LYS A 113 16.45 -15.92 7.27
C LYS A 113 16.47 -14.65 8.13
N GLU A 114 17.36 -13.71 7.81
CA GLU A 114 17.42 -12.43 8.52
C GLU A 114 16.19 -11.57 8.26
N SER A 115 15.71 -11.48 7.00
CA SER A 115 14.44 -10.79 6.69
C SER A 115 13.27 -11.40 7.48
N TYR A 116 13.18 -12.72 7.57
CA TYR A 116 12.16 -13.39 8.40
C TYR A 116 12.27 -12.99 9.88
N ASN A 117 13.48 -13.05 10.45
CA ASN A 117 13.71 -12.69 11.85
C ASN A 117 13.34 -11.24 12.14
N GLN A 118 13.72 -10.32 11.24
CA GLN A 118 13.41 -8.89 11.37
C GLN A 118 11.91 -8.62 11.21
N TRP A 119 11.24 -9.30 10.28
CA TRP A 119 9.79 -9.27 10.15
C TRP A 119 9.11 -9.72 11.44
N PHE A 120 9.53 -10.86 12.00
CA PHE A 120 8.95 -11.42 13.21
C PHE A 120 9.12 -10.47 14.41
N LYS A 121 10.33 -9.93 14.61
CA LYS A 121 10.59 -8.86 15.60
C LYS A 121 9.72 -7.63 15.36
N GLY A 122 9.52 -7.27 14.10
CA GLY A 122 8.61 -6.22 13.66
C GLY A 122 7.18 -6.43 14.12
N LEU A 123 6.64 -7.64 14.00
CA LEU A 123 5.32 -7.97 14.52
C LEU A 123 5.26 -7.96 16.05
N GLN A 124 6.29 -8.44 16.75
CA GLN A 124 6.40 -8.35 18.21
C GLN A 124 6.42 -6.89 18.70
N TRP A 125 7.06 -5.99 17.95
CA TRP A 125 6.99 -4.55 18.22
C TRP A 125 5.58 -4.01 17.96
N THR A 126 5.01 -4.33 16.79
CA THR A 126 3.71 -3.80 16.33
C THR A 126 2.55 -4.22 17.24
N ILE A 127 2.55 -5.47 17.75
CA ILE A 127 1.51 -5.93 18.69
C ILE A 127 1.57 -5.17 20.02
N LYS A 128 2.71 -4.60 20.41
CA LYS A 128 2.88 -3.83 21.65
C LYS A 128 2.65 -2.33 21.44
N SER A 129 3.09 -1.77 20.32
CA SER A 129 3.11 -0.31 20.08
C SER A 129 1.91 0.22 19.30
N ALA A 130 1.28 -0.59 18.45
CA ALA A 130 0.26 -0.11 17.51
C ALA A 130 -1.17 -0.37 18.01
N THR A 131 -2.20 0.02 17.25
CA THR A 131 -3.59 -0.40 17.51
C THR A 131 -3.83 -1.84 17.03
N LEU A 132 -4.94 -2.46 17.42
CA LEU A 132 -5.35 -3.77 16.86
C LEU A 132 -5.55 -3.68 15.33
N GLY A 133 -6.16 -2.60 14.84
CA GLY A 133 -6.35 -2.37 13.40
C GLY A 133 -5.03 -2.29 12.65
N ALA A 134 -4.06 -1.54 13.17
CA ALA A 134 -2.72 -1.42 12.56
C ALA A 134 -1.94 -2.74 12.60
N PHE A 135 -2.10 -3.55 13.65
CA PHE A 135 -1.51 -4.90 13.68
C PHE A 135 -2.12 -5.82 12.63
N ASN A 136 -3.45 -5.84 12.49
CA ASN A 136 -4.13 -6.61 11.45
C ASN A 136 -3.70 -6.17 10.04
N GLU A 137 -3.57 -4.86 9.83
CA GLU A 137 -3.06 -4.31 8.57
C GLU A 137 -1.62 -4.76 8.30
N ALA A 138 -0.76 -4.78 9.33
CA ALA A 138 0.63 -5.19 9.20
C ALA A 138 0.77 -6.67 8.83
N VAL A 139 0.00 -7.57 9.44
CA VAL A 139 0.02 -9.01 9.06
C VAL A 139 -0.54 -9.22 7.66
N ASN A 140 -1.62 -8.54 7.29
CA ASN A 140 -2.19 -8.62 5.95
C ASN A 140 -1.22 -8.10 4.88
N THR A 141 -0.61 -6.95 5.13
CA THR A 141 0.41 -6.36 4.26
C THR A 141 1.62 -7.27 4.12
N SER A 142 2.04 -7.91 5.21
CA SER A 142 3.16 -8.86 5.16
C SER A 142 2.85 -10.06 4.27
N LEU A 143 1.65 -10.64 4.41
CA LEU A 143 1.20 -11.72 3.53
C LEU A 143 1.17 -11.28 2.07
N ASN A 144 0.58 -10.11 1.79
CA ASN A 144 0.49 -9.56 0.44
C ASN A 144 1.86 -9.30 -0.21
N LEU A 145 2.81 -8.80 0.58
CA LEU A 145 4.17 -8.56 0.13
C LEU A 145 4.88 -9.88 -0.22
N VAL A 146 4.89 -10.83 0.73
CA VAL A 146 5.67 -12.06 0.60
C VAL A 146 5.10 -12.98 -0.48
N LYS A 147 3.76 -13.07 -0.57
CA LYS A 147 3.07 -14.00 -1.47
C LYS A 147 2.76 -13.40 -2.84
N PHE A 148 2.42 -12.11 -2.91
CA PHE A 148 1.87 -11.49 -4.13
C PHE A 148 2.70 -10.30 -4.65
N ASN A 149 3.83 -9.98 -4.02
CA ASN A 149 4.63 -8.78 -4.31
C ASN A 149 3.76 -7.51 -4.33
N SER A 150 2.81 -7.41 -3.39
CA SER A 150 1.90 -6.27 -3.27
C SER A 150 2.18 -5.53 -1.95
N LEU A 151 2.38 -4.23 -2.04
CA LEU A 151 2.63 -3.38 -0.87
C LEU A 151 1.32 -2.97 -0.18
N TYR A 152 0.22 -2.87 -0.94
CA TYR A 152 -1.10 -2.55 -0.42
C TYR A 152 -2.16 -3.07 -1.39
N SER A 153 -3.25 -3.61 -0.84
CA SER A 153 -4.36 -4.12 -1.63
C SER A 153 -5.69 -3.84 -0.94
N SER A 154 -6.62 -3.29 -1.70
CA SER A 154 -7.99 -3.05 -1.28
C SER A 154 -8.92 -3.20 -2.48
N LYS A 155 -10.23 -3.07 -2.27
CA LYS A 155 -11.21 -3.12 -3.38
C LYS A 155 -10.99 -2.03 -4.44
N THR A 156 -10.40 -0.89 -4.06
CA THR A 156 -10.37 0.32 -4.90
C THR A 156 -8.97 0.79 -5.22
N VAL A 157 -7.95 0.34 -4.48
CA VAL A 157 -6.56 0.79 -4.63
C VAL A 157 -5.66 -0.42 -4.48
N ASN A 158 -4.71 -0.56 -5.41
CA ASN A 158 -3.67 -1.57 -5.35
C ASN A 158 -2.30 -0.94 -5.59
N TRP A 159 -1.30 -1.43 -4.87
CA TRP A 159 0.12 -1.15 -5.08
C TRP A 159 0.87 -2.47 -5.24
N LYS A 160 1.49 -2.67 -6.40
CA LYS A 160 2.31 -3.84 -6.72
C LYS A 160 3.74 -3.40 -6.98
N VAL A 161 4.67 -4.28 -6.62
CA VAL A 161 6.09 -4.04 -6.80
C VAL A 161 6.72 -5.16 -7.63
N LYS A 162 7.48 -4.77 -8.65
CA LYS A 162 8.41 -5.67 -9.34
C LYS A 162 9.80 -5.38 -8.80
N HIS A 163 10.44 -6.37 -8.19
CA HIS A 163 11.75 -6.21 -7.54
C HIS A 163 12.68 -7.38 -7.86
N ASN A 164 13.98 -7.15 -7.68
CA ASN A 164 15.02 -8.21 -7.73
C ASN A 164 15.45 -8.68 -6.33
N GLY A 165 14.68 -8.32 -5.30
CA GLY A 165 14.93 -8.67 -3.91
C GLY A 165 14.69 -7.47 -3.00
N TYR A 166 14.48 -7.74 -1.72
CA TYR A 166 14.32 -6.73 -0.67
C TYR A 166 14.76 -7.32 0.67
N ASN A 167 15.03 -6.45 1.63
CA ASN A 167 15.26 -6.87 3.02
C ASN A 167 14.15 -6.33 3.91
N ILE A 168 13.72 -7.11 4.89
CA ILE A 168 12.85 -6.59 5.95
C ILE A 168 13.74 -6.19 7.12
N ARG A 169 13.47 -5.02 7.69
CA ARG A 169 14.21 -4.43 8.81
C ARG A 169 13.21 -3.83 9.80
N ILE A 170 13.70 -3.45 10.97
CA ILE A 170 12.91 -2.75 11.99
C ILE A 170 13.56 -1.41 12.32
N ASP A 171 12.74 -0.37 12.35
CA ASP A 171 13.04 0.92 12.96
C ASP A 171 12.47 0.93 14.38
N THR A 172 13.24 1.41 15.37
CA THR A 172 12.83 1.35 16.78
C THR A 172 11.65 2.28 17.10
N ILE A 173 11.41 3.28 16.26
CA ILE A 173 10.37 4.30 16.41
C ILE A 173 9.18 3.99 15.48
N ARG A 174 9.47 3.63 14.23
CA ARG A 174 8.46 3.49 13.15
C ARG A 174 8.04 2.04 12.87
N GLY A 175 8.73 1.06 13.47
CA GLY A 175 8.42 -0.34 13.34
C GLY A 175 8.99 -0.99 12.08
N PRO A 176 8.41 -2.12 11.62
CA PRO A 176 8.95 -2.87 10.49
C PRO A 176 8.80 -2.12 9.16
N TYR A 177 9.87 -2.18 8.36
CA TYR A 177 9.89 -1.64 7.00
C TYR A 177 10.62 -2.56 6.04
N VAL A 178 10.25 -2.46 4.76
CA VAL A 178 10.91 -3.14 3.65
C VAL A 178 11.91 -2.19 3.02
N ASP A 179 13.14 -2.63 2.84
CA ASP A 179 14.26 -1.91 2.26
C ASP A 179 14.53 -2.41 0.85
N PHE A 180 14.12 -1.62 -0.14
CA PHE A 180 14.42 -1.83 -1.56
C PHE A 180 15.69 -1.06 -1.93
N ALA A 181 16.85 -1.70 -1.73
CA ALA A 181 18.15 -1.09 -2.05
C ALA A 181 18.43 -1.03 -3.56
N SER A 182 17.87 -1.96 -4.33
CA SER A 182 17.94 -2.02 -5.79
C SER A 182 16.71 -1.40 -6.42
N ASN A 183 16.82 -1.01 -7.70
CA ASN A 183 15.71 -0.45 -8.44
C ASN A 183 14.53 -1.43 -8.53
N ILE A 184 13.33 -0.89 -8.33
CA ILE A 184 12.04 -1.54 -8.43
C ILE A 184 11.14 -0.76 -9.40
N ASP A 185 10.16 -1.46 -9.96
CA ASP A 185 9.03 -0.81 -10.64
C ASP A 185 7.81 -0.87 -9.71
N LEU A 186 7.23 0.29 -9.43
CA LEU A 186 6.13 0.46 -8.50
C LEU A 186 4.86 0.81 -9.27
N THR A 187 3.94 -0.14 -9.38
CA THR A 187 2.66 0.02 -10.09
C THR A 187 1.56 0.31 -9.09
N TYR A 188 0.81 1.40 -9.32
CA TYR A 188 -0.35 1.78 -8.53
C TYR A 188 -1.59 1.87 -9.42
N SER A 189 -2.71 1.43 -8.89
CA SER A 189 -3.94 1.35 -9.68
C SER A 189 -5.20 1.58 -8.86
N SER A 190 -6.21 2.09 -9.54
CA SER A 190 -7.60 1.98 -9.13
C SER A 190 -8.23 0.70 -9.73
N GLN A 191 -9.56 0.60 -9.83
CA GLN A 191 -10.20 -0.57 -10.45
C GLN A 191 -10.07 -0.56 -11.98
N LYS A 192 -9.94 0.62 -12.59
CA LYS A 192 -10.02 0.81 -14.05
C LYS A 192 -8.83 1.56 -14.66
N ASP A 193 -7.88 1.97 -13.84
CA ASP A 193 -6.75 2.81 -14.25
C ASP A 193 -5.50 2.40 -13.47
N GLU A 194 -4.35 2.42 -14.13
CA GLU A 194 -3.07 2.05 -13.56
C GLU A 194 -1.95 2.91 -14.15
N ASN A 195 -0.89 3.08 -13.37
CA ASN A 195 0.34 3.68 -13.83
C ASN A 195 1.53 3.08 -13.09
N THR A 196 2.74 3.25 -13.63
CA THR A 196 3.95 2.67 -13.07
C THR A 196 5.05 3.72 -12.93
N LEU A 197 5.61 3.82 -11.73
CA LEU A 197 6.86 4.51 -11.48
C LEU A 197 8.00 3.50 -11.69
N PHE A 198 8.75 3.68 -12.76
CA PHE A 198 9.82 2.77 -13.14
C PHE A 198 11.13 3.09 -12.42
N SER A 199 11.87 2.06 -12.03
CA SER A 199 13.24 2.16 -11.53
C SER A 199 13.42 3.13 -10.34
N THR A 200 12.48 3.12 -9.40
CA THR A 200 12.64 3.80 -8.10
C THR A 200 13.28 2.86 -7.08
N LYS A 201 13.69 3.38 -5.92
CA LYS A 201 14.16 2.58 -4.77
C LYS A 201 13.75 3.27 -3.49
N GLY A 202 13.73 2.57 -2.36
CA GLY A 202 13.25 3.21 -1.14
C GLY A 202 12.82 2.28 -0.03
N LYS A 203 12.12 2.85 0.94
CA LYS A 203 11.63 2.15 2.13
C LYS A 203 10.11 2.14 2.15
N PHE A 204 9.53 0.96 2.37
CA PHE A 204 8.10 0.81 2.62
C PHE A 204 7.85 0.52 4.10
N TYR A 205 7.17 1.41 4.82
CA TYR A 205 6.84 1.23 6.22
C TYR A 205 5.50 0.49 6.36
N ILE A 206 5.57 -0.76 6.83
CA ILE A 206 4.44 -1.72 6.81
C ILE A 206 3.29 -1.24 7.69
N VAL A 207 3.57 -0.64 8.85
CA VAL A 207 2.52 -0.19 9.77
C VAL A 207 1.91 1.14 9.31
N GLU A 208 2.76 2.05 8.83
CA GLU A 208 2.33 3.39 8.43
C GLU A 208 1.64 3.43 7.07
N GLN A 209 1.90 2.43 6.20
CA GLN A 209 1.41 2.37 4.82
C GLN A 209 1.94 3.54 3.96
N PHE A 210 3.23 3.84 4.11
CA PHE A 210 3.94 4.85 3.35
C PHE A 210 5.17 4.27 2.65
N PHE A 211 5.42 4.76 1.44
CA PHE A 211 6.66 4.50 0.70
C PHE A 211 7.48 5.80 0.61
N GLU A 212 8.67 5.76 1.18
CA GLU A 212 9.71 6.79 1.04
C GLU A 212 10.63 6.40 -0.10
N GLY A 213 10.44 7.04 -1.25
CA GLY A 213 11.10 6.71 -2.48
C GLY A 213 12.16 7.71 -2.89
N LYS A 214 13.10 7.23 -3.70
CA LYS A 214 14.16 8.03 -4.31
C LYS A 214 14.34 7.62 -5.77
N GLY A 215 14.38 8.61 -6.65
CA GLY A 215 14.53 8.38 -8.07
C GLY A 215 13.26 7.83 -8.71
N GLY A 216 13.42 7.38 -9.94
CA GLY A 216 12.38 6.75 -10.72
C GLY A 216 11.85 7.66 -11.83
N LYS A 217 11.24 7.03 -12.82
CA LYS A 217 10.74 7.70 -14.03
C LYS A 217 9.29 7.34 -14.25
N ILE A 218 8.49 8.35 -14.59
CA ILE A 218 7.09 8.20 -14.97
C ILE A 218 6.86 8.94 -16.28
N ASP A 219 6.19 8.29 -17.23
CA ASP A 219 5.95 8.84 -18.56
C ASP A 219 4.48 9.22 -18.78
N PHE A 220 4.23 9.98 -19.84
CA PHE A 220 2.91 10.49 -20.17
C PHE A 220 2.19 9.63 -21.23
N SER A 221 2.60 8.36 -21.43
CA SER A 221 1.95 7.45 -22.38
C SER A 221 0.50 7.14 -22.01
N ARG A 222 0.18 7.15 -20.70
CA ARG A 222 -1.20 7.07 -20.20
C ARG A 222 -2.09 8.20 -20.74
N ALA A 223 -1.50 9.35 -21.09
CA ALA A 223 -2.17 10.49 -21.70
C ALA A 223 -1.95 10.60 -23.21
N GLY A 224 -1.41 9.56 -23.86
CA GLY A 224 -1.21 9.49 -25.31
C GLY A 224 0.11 10.09 -25.83
N LEU A 225 1.04 10.46 -24.96
CA LEU A 225 2.33 11.05 -25.36
C LEU A 225 3.44 9.99 -25.48
N PRO A 226 4.41 10.11 -26.41
CA PRO A 226 5.48 9.13 -26.53
C PRO A 226 6.38 9.09 -25.28
N LYS A 227 6.60 7.89 -24.73
CA LYS A 227 7.32 7.67 -23.46
C LYS A 227 8.77 8.16 -23.42
N ASP A 228 9.40 8.30 -24.59
CA ASP A 228 10.77 8.77 -24.76
C ASP A 228 10.86 10.28 -25.04
N GLN A 229 9.70 10.94 -25.24
CA GLN A 229 9.58 12.36 -25.53
C GLN A 229 9.08 13.16 -24.33
N VAL A 230 8.13 12.60 -23.55
CA VAL A 230 7.50 13.28 -22.42
C VAL A 230 7.48 12.41 -21.16
N TYR A 231 8.27 12.80 -20.16
CA TYR A 231 8.42 12.07 -18.90
C TYR A 231 8.95 12.96 -17.76
N ALA A 232 8.74 12.52 -16.52
CA ALA A 232 9.30 13.11 -15.31
C ALA A 232 10.23 12.12 -14.60
N GLU A 233 11.36 12.62 -14.10
CA GLU A 233 12.29 11.90 -13.24
C GLU A 233 12.20 12.47 -11.83
N LEU A 234 11.82 11.63 -10.87
CA LEU A 234 11.56 12.04 -9.49
C LEU A 234 12.87 12.09 -8.69
N SER A 235 12.96 13.02 -7.73
CA SER A 235 14.04 13.06 -6.73
C SER A 235 13.65 12.22 -5.51
N ASP A 236 13.61 12.79 -4.32
CA ASP A 236 13.04 12.14 -3.13
C ASP A 236 11.53 12.42 -3.08
N PHE A 237 10.73 11.44 -2.68
CA PHE A 237 9.28 11.57 -2.57
C PHE A 237 8.72 10.66 -1.47
N THR A 238 7.52 10.97 -0.98
CA THR A 238 6.81 10.15 0.00
C THR A 238 5.36 10.00 -0.42
N VAL A 239 4.88 8.75 -0.50
CA VAL A 239 3.50 8.46 -0.89
C VAL A 239 2.79 7.58 0.11
N SER A 240 1.52 7.91 0.36
CA SER A 240 0.62 7.04 1.11
C SER A 240 0.05 5.97 0.19
N LEU A 241 0.21 4.70 0.54
CA LEU A 241 -0.31 3.60 -0.28
C LEU A 241 -1.83 3.45 -0.23
N LYS A 242 -2.50 4.19 0.66
CA LYS A 242 -3.98 4.20 0.77
C LYS A 242 -4.67 4.91 -0.39
N ARG A 243 -3.90 5.56 -1.27
CA ARG A 243 -4.39 6.24 -2.49
C ARG A 243 -3.57 5.74 -3.67
N ALA A 244 -4.20 5.60 -4.84
CA ALA A 244 -3.50 5.34 -6.09
C ALA A 244 -3.00 6.66 -6.68
N ALA A 245 -2.09 7.34 -5.97
CA ALA A 245 -1.59 8.66 -6.35
C ALA A 245 -0.13 8.86 -5.94
N ILE A 246 0.60 9.63 -6.75
CA ILE A 246 1.96 10.08 -6.49
C ILE A 246 1.98 11.60 -6.53
N PHE A 247 2.64 12.19 -5.53
CA PHE A 247 3.03 13.59 -5.55
C PHE A 247 4.52 13.68 -5.25
N ALA A 248 5.23 14.48 -6.04
CA ALA A 248 6.64 14.78 -5.83
C ALA A 248 6.87 16.28 -6.04
N ASP A 249 7.41 16.95 -5.04
CA ASP A 249 7.74 18.37 -5.14
C ASP A 249 8.98 18.62 -6.02
N SER A 250 9.84 17.62 -6.21
CA SER A 250 11.13 17.83 -6.85
C SER A 250 11.32 16.83 -7.98
N VAL A 251 11.03 17.25 -9.21
CA VAL A 251 11.26 16.45 -10.42
C VAL A 251 12.06 17.20 -11.47
N GLN A 252 12.67 16.43 -12.37
CA GLN A 252 13.16 16.93 -13.65
C GLN A 252 12.24 16.42 -14.75
N PHE A 253 11.57 17.35 -15.42
CA PHE A 253 10.62 17.05 -16.50
C PHE A 253 11.27 17.25 -17.86
N THR A 254 10.97 16.34 -18.78
CA THR A 254 11.40 16.38 -20.17
C THR A 254 10.17 16.45 -21.06
N ASN A 255 10.12 17.45 -21.94
CA ASN A 255 9.27 17.46 -23.13
C ASN A 255 10.13 17.96 -24.30
N LYS A 256 10.56 17.02 -25.15
CA LYS A 256 11.51 17.29 -26.25
C LYS A 256 10.91 18.06 -27.42
N GLU A 257 9.59 18.14 -27.52
CA GLU A 257 8.91 18.95 -28.52
C GLU A 257 9.10 20.44 -28.23
N TYR A 258 8.99 20.82 -26.96
CA TYR A 258 9.03 22.24 -26.55
C TYR A 258 10.39 22.69 -26.03
N PHE A 259 11.18 21.80 -25.42
CA PHE A 259 12.40 22.17 -24.72
C PHE A 259 13.59 21.28 -25.08
N GLN A 260 14.74 21.92 -25.25
CA GLN A 260 16.05 21.24 -25.39
C GLN A 260 16.73 20.99 -24.05
N HIS A 261 16.09 21.39 -22.94
CA HIS A 261 16.59 21.23 -21.57
C HIS A 261 15.46 20.69 -20.68
N LYS A 262 15.83 20.17 -19.50
CA LYS A 262 14.87 19.69 -18.51
C LYS A 262 14.34 20.85 -17.67
N LEU A 263 13.06 20.78 -17.31
CA LEU A 263 12.41 21.74 -16.43
C LEU A 263 12.35 21.19 -15.01
N SER A 264 12.69 22.01 -14.03
CA SER A 264 12.50 21.68 -12.62
C SER A 264 11.13 22.12 -12.14
N GLY A 265 10.46 21.28 -11.37
CA GLY A 265 9.09 21.53 -10.95
C GLY A 265 8.53 20.45 -10.03
N SER A 266 7.23 20.50 -9.82
CA SER A 266 6.46 19.49 -9.09
C SER A 266 5.68 18.59 -10.04
N PHE A 267 5.38 17.38 -9.58
CA PHE A 267 4.68 16.35 -10.32
C PHE A 267 3.54 15.78 -9.49
N GLU A 268 2.42 15.52 -10.15
CA GLU A 268 1.25 14.89 -9.56
C GLU A 268 0.67 13.86 -10.53
N ASP A 269 0.38 12.67 -10.05
CA ASP A 269 -0.35 11.66 -10.79
C ASP A 269 -1.37 10.97 -9.89
N GLN A 270 -2.53 10.64 -10.45
CA GLN A 270 -3.58 9.91 -9.75
C GLN A 270 -4.28 8.96 -10.71
N CYS A 271 -4.50 7.72 -10.28
CA CYS A 271 -5.38 6.78 -10.97
C CYS A 271 -6.84 7.01 -10.55
N SER A 272 -7.76 7.00 -11.51
CA SER A 272 -9.17 7.32 -11.26
C SER A 272 -10.11 6.43 -12.07
N ASP A 273 -11.17 5.95 -11.41
CA ASP A 273 -12.25 5.20 -12.06
C ASP A 273 -13.27 6.11 -12.76
N LYS A 274 -13.12 7.44 -12.65
CA LYS A 274 -14.03 8.41 -13.29
C LYS A 274 -13.73 8.51 -14.78
N VAL A 275 -14.75 8.25 -15.60
CA VAL A 275 -14.71 8.46 -17.05
C VAL A 275 -14.86 9.95 -17.34
N LYS A 276 -13.75 10.69 -17.46
CA LYS A 276 -13.54 11.83 -18.37
C LYS A 276 -12.37 12.70 -17.92
N GLU A 277 -11.55 13.02 -18.92
CA GLU A 277 -10.35 13.85 -18.95
C GLU A 277 -9.06 13.18 -18.47
N LEU A 278 -8.21 12.86 -19.46
CA LEU A 278 -6.78 12.54 -19.33
C LEU A 278 -6.03 13.77 -18.79
N SER A 279 -6.37 14.21 -17.59
CA SER A 279 -5.77 15.37 -16.94
C SER A 279 -4.54 15.00 -16.13
N PHE A 280 -4.24 13.71 -16.01
CA PHE A 280 -3.05 13.17 -15.35
C PHE A 280 -2.23 12.33 -16.33
N PRO A 281 -0.90 12.24 -16.16
CA PRO A 281 -0.10 12.93 -15.13
C PRO A 281 -0.01 14.44 -15.32
N ARG A 282 0.43 15.15 -14.28
CA ARG A 282 0.63 16.61 -14.27
C ARG A 282 2.04 16.98 -13.87
N PHE A 283 2.59 17.98 -14.55
CA PHE A 283 3.84 18.63 -14.18
C PHE A 283 3.63 20.14 -14.13
N TYR A 284 4.19 20.80 -13.12
CA TYR A 284 4.15 22.25 -12.94
C TYR A 284 5.58 22.77 -12.86
N SER A 285 6.02 23.59 -13.83
CA SER A 285 7.35 24.22 -13.79
C SER A 285 7.43 25.22 -12.64
N TYR A 286 8.59 25.27 -11.98
CA TYR A 286 8.89 26.31 -11.01
C TYR A 286 9.28 27.64 -11.65
N LYS A 287 9.77 27.62 -12.88
CA LYS A 287 10.01 28.87 -13.61
C LYS A 287 8.68 29.42 -14.11
N ARG A 288 8.52 30.71 -13.91
CA ARG A 288 7.36 31.48 -14.37
C ARG A 288 7.54 32.04 -15.78
N GLU A 289 8.75 31.93 -16.33
CA GLU A 289 9.07 32.36 -17.69
C GLU A 289 9.83 31.24 -18.41
N GLU A 290 9.07 30.39 -19.11
CA GLU A 290 9.56 29.46 -20.10
C GLU A 290 9.29 30.01 -21.50
N ILE A 291 10.25 29.84 -22.41
CA ILE A 291 10.14 30.32 -23.79
C ILE A 291 10.01 29.13 -24.72
N ILE A 292 8.85 29.00 -25.39
CA ILE A 292 8.64 28.02 -26.47
C ILE A 292 8.59 28.78 -27.78
N LYS A 293 9.64 28.62 -28.60
CA LYS A 293 9.72 29.29 -29.90
C LYS A 293 8.86 28.57 -30.92
N ASN A 294 8.20 29.33 -31.79
CA ASN A 294 7.39 28.80 -32.88
C ASN A 294 6.34 27.76 -32.43
N ILE A 295 5.63 28.04 -31.33
CA ILE A 295 4.48 27.22 -30.91
C ILE A 295 3.39 27.20 -32.00
N PHE A 296 3.37 28.24 -32.82
CA PHE A 296 2.75 28.30 -34.14
C PHE A 296 3.74 29.04 -35.08
N PRO A 297 3.67 28.88 -36.41
CA PRO A 297 4.51 29.66 -37.32
C PRO A 297 4.52 31.16 -36.97
N ASP A 298 5.71 31.71 -36.74
CA ASP A 298 5.96 33.10 -36.33
C ASP A 298 5.32 33.52 -34.99
N VAL A 299 4.96 32.58 -34.11
CA VAL A 299 4.43 32.86 -32.77
C VAL A 299 5.27 32.13 -31.72
N ASP A 300 5.85 32.88 -30.78
CA ASP A 300 6.48 32.30 -29.59
C ASP A 300 5.52 32.39 -28.39
N TYR A 301 5.67 31.46 -27.46
CA TYR A 301 5.05 31.51 -26.13
C TYR A 301 6.10 31.90 -25.08
N VAL A 302 5.70 32.76 -24.13
CA VAL A 302 6.50 33.18 -22.98
C VAL A 302 5.62 33.14 -21.72
N GLY A 303 5.98 32.33 -20.73
CA GLY A 303 5.25 32.25 -19.46
C GLY A 303 5.47 30.94 -18.73
N GLY A 304 4.74 30.69 -17.66
CA GLY A 304 4.81 29.45 -16.89
C GLY A 304 4.38 28.24 -17.72
N PHE A 305 4.89 27.07 -17.37
CA PHE A 305 4.61 25.84 -18.11
C PHE A 305 3.99 24.78 -17.21
N THR A 306 2.81 24.30 -17.61
CA THR A 306 2.16 23.12 -17.01
C THR A 306 1.90 22.08 -18.08
N GLN A 307 2.35 20.84 -17.87
CA GLN A 307 1.89 19.69 -18.66
C GLN A 307 0.71 19.06 -17.91
N GLN A 308 -0.48 19.08 -18.49
CA GLN A 308 -1.68 18.45 -17.95
C GLN A 308 -2.15 17.32 -18.87
N GLY A 309 -1.74 16.10 -18.54
CA GLY A 309 -1.87 14.93 -19.39
C GLY A 309 -1.31 15.20 -20.78
N GLY A 310 -2.13 15.02 -21.82
CA GLY A 310 -1.72 15.21 -23.21
C GLY A 310 -1.59 16.67 -23.66
N LYS A 311 -1.84 17.65 -22.79
CA LYS A 311 -1.91 19.07 -23.15
C LYS A 311 -0.89 19.88 -22.37
N PHE A 312 -0.31 20.88 -23.04
CA PHE A 312 0.38 21.98 -22.37
C PHE A 312 -0.64 23.07 -22.02
N LEU A 313 -0.49 23.66 -20.83
CA LEU A 313 -1.19 24.85 -20.39
C LEU A 313 -0.18 25.94 -20.06
N GLY A 314 -0.34 27.09 -20.70
CA GLY A 314 0.40 28.28 -20.34
C GLY A 314 -0.16 28.89 -19.07
N THR A 315 0.70 29.14 -18.08
CA THR A 315 0.33 29.71 -16.79
C THR A 315 1.03 31.04 -16.56
N GLY A 316 0.40 31.92 -15.80
CA GLY A 316 0.96 33.23 -15.44
C GLY A 316 0.09 33.88 -14.38
N ASP A 317 0.57 34.95 -13.77
CA ASP A 317 -0.17 35.72 -12.76
C ASP A 317 -0.27 37.20 -13.15
N ALA A 318 -0.82 38.02 -12.25
CA ALA A 318 -1.00 39.45 -12.51
C ALA A 318 0.33 40.22 -12.68
N GLN A 319 1.42 39.74 -12.08
CA GLN A 319 2.75 40.34 -12.17
C GLN A 319 3.51 39.83 -13.40
N GLU A 320 3.40 38.53 -13.67
CA GLU A 320 4.08 37.82 -14.77
C GLU A 320 3.04 37.04 -15.61
N PRO A 321 2.26 37.72 -16.47
CA PRO A 321 1.25 37.08 -17.29
C PRO A 321 1.90 36.23 -18.39
N ALA A 322 1.23 35.14 -18.76
CA ALA A 322 1.60 34.40 -19.96
C ALA A 322 1.34 35.25 -21.22
N GLU A 323 2.27 35.20 -22.17
CA GLU A 323 2.25 36.01 -23.39
C GLU A 323 2.48 35.17 -24.65
N LEU A 324 1.77 35.54 -25.73
CA LEU A 324 2.10 35.13 -27.08
C LEU A 324 2.78 36.28 -27.81
N VAL A 325 3.93 35.99 -28.41
CA VAL A 325 4.76 36.96 -29.13
C VAL A 325 4.67 36.68 -30.61
N PHE A 326 3.93 37.52 -31.33
CA PHE A 326 3.71 37.40 -32.77
C PHE A 326 4.82 38.13 -33.53
N LYS A 327 5.37 37.47 -34.54
CA LYS A 327 6.41 38.00 -35.42
C LYS A 327 5.85 38.20 -36.83
N LYS A 328 6.38 39.20 -37.52
CA LYS A 328 6.17 39.42 -38.96
C LYS A 328 7.55 39.66 -39.57
N GLU A 329 7.89 38.88 -40.59
CA GLU A 329 9.22 38.94 -41.25
C GLU A 329 10.38 38.79 -40.24
N GLY A 330 10.21 37.90 -39.26
CA GLY A 330 11.20 37.64 -38.20
C GLY A 330 11.32 38.74 -37.12
N LYS A 331 10.55 39.83 -37.22
CA LYS A 331 10.55 40.93 -36.24
C LYS A 331 9.30 40.90 -35.36
N LEU A 332 9.44 41.34 -34.10
CA LEU A 332 8.32 41.52 -33.18
C LEU A 332 7.24 42.41 -33.83
N PHE A 333 6.03 41.88 -33.96
CA PHE A 333 4.87 42.59 -34.49
C PHE A 333 3.93 43.03 -33.37
N CYS A 334 3.49 42.10 -32.52
CA CYS A 334 2.67 42.40 -31.34
C CYS A 334 2.81 41.33 -30.26
N LYS A 335 2.32 41.64 -29.06
CA LYS A 335 2.20 40.70 -27.95
C LYS A 335 0.76 40.63 -27.48
N ALA A 336 0.24 39.42 -27.24
CA ALA A 336 -1.01 39.19 -26.55
C ALA A 336 -0.70 38.64 -25.16
N LYS A 337 -1.22 39.28 -24.10
CA LYS A 337 -0.99 38.86 -22.71
C LYS A 337 -2.28 38.33 -22.11
N ALA A 338 -2.19 37.29 -21.30
CA ALA A 338 -3.30 36.87 -20.46
C ALA A 338 -3.63 37.98 -19.46
N ILE A 339 -4.86 38.46 -19.46
CA ILE A 339 -5.39 39.28 -18.37
C ILE A 339 -5.91 38.28 -17.34
N THR A 340 -5.52 38.44 -16.08
CA THR A 340 -5.87 37.59 -14.92
C THR A 340 -7.17 36.80 -15.11
N HIS A 341 -7.09 35.47 -15.09
CA HIS A 341 -8.26 34.66 -14.79
C HIS A 341 -8.70 35.01 -13.34
N PRO A 342 -9.98 35.37 -13.11
CA PRO A 342 -10.50 35.66 -11.76
C PRO A 342 -10.46 34.45 -10.84
#